data_AF-A0A7Y2FSP1-F1
#
_entry.id   AF-A0A7Y2FSP1-F1
#
_cell.length_a   1.000
_cell.length_b   1.000
_cell.length_c   1.000
_cell.angle_alpha   90.00
_cell.angle_beta   90.00
_cell.angle_gamma   90.00
#
_symmetry.space_group_name_H-M   'P 1'
#
loop_
_entity.id
_entity.type
_entity.pdbx_description
1 polymer ?
#
loop_
_entity_poly.entity_id
_entity_poly.type
_entity_poly.pdbx_seq_one_letter_code
_entity_poly.pdbx_strand_id
1 'polypeptide(L)'
;MTDFSPREIVSELDRHIIGQKDAKRAVAIALRNRWRRKQLKGTLREEVMPKNILMIGPTGVGKTEIARRLARLAQAPFIKVEATKFTEVGYVGRDVEQMIRDLVEAGISLVRESRRKEVEAQAHINAENRVLDALVGANSSAATRESFKKKLRDGELDDKEIEVEVADTGGAMPSFDIPGMPGSSVGMVNLSDMFGKAFGQRTKTKRLTVKSSHDVLIAEESDKLLDEDQVIHEAIDTVENNGIVFLDEIDKICARAERQGGDVSREGVQRDLLPLIEGTTVSTKYGAVKTDHILFIASGAFHVAKPADLLPELQGRLPIRVELRALNKDDFRRILTEPQASLIKQYVA
;
A
#
# COMPACT_ATOMS: atom_id res chain seq x y z
N MET A 1 -3.30 15.93 -2.97
CA MET A 1 -1.82 15.84 -2.94
C MET A 1 -1.30 17.03 -2.18
N THR A 2 -0.37 16.82 -1.26
CA THR A 2 0.10 17.86 -0.34
C THR A 2 1.03 18.84 -1.05
N ASP A 3 0.79 20.14 -0.88
CA ASP A 3 1.52 21.23 -1.57
C ASP A 3 2.90 21.53 -0.95
N PHE A 4 3.48 20.58 -0.22
CA PHE A 4 4.71 20.78 0.52
C PHE A 4 5.87 21.23 -0.38
N SER A 5 6.60 22.23 0.09
CA SER A 5 7.90 22.60 -0.42
C SER A 5 8.93 21.52 -0.09
N PRO A 6 10.05 21.44 -0.84
CA PRO A 6 11.13 20.51 -0.51
C PRO A 6 11.65 20.64 0.93
N ARG A 7 11.63 21.86 1.50
CA ARG A 7 12.06 22.09 2.89
C ARG A 7 11.09 21.51 3.91
N GLU A 8 9.79 21.65 3.67
CA GLU A 8 8.75 21.05 4.52
C GLU A 8 8.80 19.52 4.46
N ILE A 9 9.01 18.95 3.27
CA ILE A 9 9.19 17.48 3.13
C ILE A 9 10.38 17.01 3.94
N VAL A 10 11.54 17.67 3.83
CA VAL A 10 12.74 17.31 4.61
C VAL A 10 12.46 17.43 6.11
N SER A 11 11.80 18.51 6.54
CA SER A 11 11.44 18.74 7.94
C SER A 11 10.52 17.65 8.48
N GLU A 12 9.56 17.17 7.69
CA GLU A 12 8.68 16.08 8.11
C GLU A 12 9.42 14.74 8.16
N LEU A 13 10.33 14.50 7.22
CA LEU A 13 11.22 13.32 7.26
C LEU A 13 12.18 13.37 8.46
N ASP A 14 12.63 14.55 8.90
CA ASP A 14 13.47 14.73 10.09
C ASP A 14 12.78 14.27 11.38
N ARG A 15 11.44 14.26 11.45
CA ARG A 15 10.67 13.76 12.61
C ARG A 15 10.75 12.24 12.79
N HIS A 16 11.20 11.53 11.76
CA HIS A 16 11.21 10.06 11.73
C HIS A 16 12.59 9.47 11.44
N ILE A 17 13.43 10.15 10.67
CA ILE A 17 14.72 9.65 10.21
C ILE A 17 15.83 10.54 10.75
N ILE A 18 16.88 9.97 11.33
CA ILE A 18 18.05 10.72 11.80
C ILE A 18 19.10 10.80 10.71
N GLY A 19 19.67 11.99 10.50
CA GLY A 19 20.74 12.21 9.53
C GLY A 19 20.25 12.11 8.07
N GLN A 20 21.08 11.53 7.20
CA GLN A 20 20.79 11.26 5.78
C GLN A 20 20.20 12.44 4.99
N LYS A 21 20.78 13.64 5.18
CA LYS A 21 20.27 14.90 4.62
C LYS A 21 20.17 14.88 3.09
N ASP A 22 21.16 14.32 2.42
CA ASP A 22 21.20 14.26 0.96
C ASP A 22 20.11 13.36 0.41
N ALA A 23 19.88 12.20 1.03
CA ALA A 23 18.80 11.28 0.66
C ALA A 23 17.42 11.92 0.87
N LYS A 24 17.20 12.61 2.00
CA LYS A 24 15.97 13.36 2.25
C LYS A 24 15.74 14.45 1.21
N ARG A 25 16.79 15.19 0.83
CA ARG A 25 16.72 16.23 -0.20
C ARG A 25 16.39 15.63 -1.58
N ALA A 26 17.01 14.51 -1.93
CA ALA A 26 16.78 13.80 -3.18
C ALA A 26 15.30 13.39 -3.32
N VAL A 27 14.74 12.73 -2.29
CA VAL A 27 13.33 12.32 -2.32
C VAL A 27 12.36 13.51 -2.27
N ALA A 28 12.71 14.59 -1.56
CA ALA A 28 11.91 15.81 -1.52
C ALA A 28 11.84 16.50 -2.89
N ILE A 29 12.95 16.52 -3.63
CA ILE A 29 12.99 17.06 -5.00
C ILE A 29 12.14 16.18 -5.93
N ALA A 30 12.25 14.85 -5.84
CA ALA A 30 11.46 13.94 -6.66
C ALA A 30 9.95 14.13 -6.43
N LEU A 31 9.52 14.20 -5.17
CA LEU A 31 8.12 14.46 -4.82
C LEU A 31 7.66 15.86 -5.28
N ARG A 32 8.50 16.89 -5.13
CA ARG A 32 8.16 18.24 -5.61
C ARG A 32 8.05 18.31 -7.13
N ASN A 33 8.89 17.57 -7.86
CA ASN A 33 8.81 17.51 -9.32
C ASN A 33 7.51 16.86 -9.78
N ARG A 34 6.97 15.88 -9.05
CA ARG A 34 5.64 15.33 -9.30
C ARG A 34 4.54 16.40 -9.17
N TRP A 35 4.58 17.21 -8.11
CA TRP A 35 3.66 18.34 -7.98
C TRP A 35 3.81 19.34 -9.14
N ARG A 36 5.05 19.71 -9.49
CA ARG A 36 5.33 20.62 -10.62
C ARG A 36 4.78 20.09 -11.94
N ARG A 37 4.93 18.78 -12.21
CA ARG A 37 4.36 18.12 -13.41
C ARG A 37 2.84 18.30 -13.47
N LYS A 38 2.12 18.16 -12.36
CA LYS A 38 0.65 18.36 -12.33
C LYS A 38 0.23 19.79 -12.68
N GLN A 39 1.11 20.78 -12.52
CA GLN A 39 0.86 22.18 -12.90
C GLN A 39 1.11 22.44 -14.40
N LEU A 40 1.74 21.51 -15.12
CA LEU A 40 1.97 21.63 -16.55
C LEU A 40 0.68 21.34 -17.33
N LYS A 41 0.55 21.99 -18.49
CA LYS A 41 -0.60 21.85 -19.40
C LYS A 41 -0.18 21.20 -20.72
N GLY A 42 -1.11 20.52 -21.37
CA GLY A 42 -0.92 19.90 -22.69
C GLY A 42 0.12 18.78 -22.68
N THR A 43 0.72 18.55 -23.85
CA THR A 43 1.67 17.47 -24.11
C THR A 43 2.90 17.51 -23.19
N LEU A 44 3.31 18.69 -22.74
CA LEU A 44 4.47 18.83 -21.85
C LEU A 44 4.29 18.08 -20.51
N ARG A 45 3.05 17.89 -20.04
CA ARG A 45 2.79 17.13 -18.80
C ARG A 45 3.12 15.65 -18.96
N GLU A 46 2.91 15.10 -20.15
CA GLU A 46 3.12 13.68 -20.49
C GLU A 46 4.61 13.41 -20.72
N GLU A 47 5.32 14.33 -21.37
CA GLU A 47 6.77 14.23 -21.64
C GLU A 47 7.66 14.29 -20.37
N VAL A 48 7.16 14.87 -19.27
CA VAL A 48 7.95 15.00 -18.03
C VAL A 48 7.91 13.69 -17.23
N MET A 49 8.93 12.85 -17.45
CA MET A 49 9.09 11.60 -16.72
C MET A 49 9.57 11.79 -15.26
N PRO A 50 9.18 10.89 -14.34
CA PRO A 50 9.70 10.86 -12.98
C PRO A 50 11.22 10.80 -12.95
N LYS A 51 11.81 11.46 -11.95
CA LYS A 51 13.25 11.38 -11.70
C LYS A 51 13.49 10.28 -10.67
N ASN A 52 13.60 9.05 -11.16
CA ASN A 52 13.83 7.87 -10.32
C ASN A 52 15.16 7.97 -9.57
N ILE A 53 15.25 7.27 -8.45
CA ILE A 53 16.31 7.44 -7.46
C ILE A 53 17.06 6.13 -7.26
N LEU A 54 18.38 6.18 -7.21
CA LEU A 54 19.25 5.12 -6.73
C LEU A 54 19.88 5.52 -5.39
N MET A 55 19.47 4.83 -4.32
CA MET A 55 20.03 4.96 -2.98
C MET A 55 21.17 3.96 -2.79
N ILE A 56 22.35 4.47 -2.45
CA ILE A 56 23.57 3.69 -2.24
C ILE A 56 23.97 3.79 -0.76
N GLY A 57 24.21 2.68 -0.08
CA GLY A 57 24.75 2.72 1.28
C GLY A 57 24.53 1.43 2.05
N PRO A 58 25.16 1.25 3.23
CA PRO A 58 25.08 0.00 3.97
C PRO A 58 23.66 -0.31 4.47
N THR A 59 23.42 -1.54 4.92
CA THR A 59 22.15 -1.94 5.53
C THR A 59 21.89 -1.16 6.83
N GLY A 60 20.62 -0.98 7.18
CA GLY A 60 20.23 -0.34 8.45
C GLY A 60 20.38 1.19 8.52
N VAL A 61 20.85 1.88 7.48
CA VAL A 61 21.03 3.35 7.50
C VAL A 61 19.76 4.17 7.25
N GLY A 62 18.63 3.52 6.97
CA GLY A 62 17.33 4.17 6.78
C GLY A 62 16.83 4.31 5.34
N LYS A 63 17.44 3.63 4.35
CA LYS A 63 17.01 3.66 2.92
C LYS A 63 15.50 3.40 2.75
N THR A 64 15.02 2.26 3.25
CA THR A 64 13.61 1.87 3.16
C THR A 64 12.70 2.79 3.98
N GLU A 65 13.16 3.28 5.13
CA GLU A 65 12.36 4.15 6.00
C GLU A 65 12.13 5.52 5.35
N ILE A 66 13.13 6.08 4.67
CA ILE A 66 12.98 7.32 3.88
C ILE A 66 11.89 7.15 2.81
N ALA A 67 11.94 6.07 2.03
CA ALA A 67 10.96 5.82 0.98
C ALA A 67 9.55 5.57 1.54
N ARG A 68 9.43 4.78 2.62
CA ARG A 68 8.16 4.51 3.29
C ARG A 68 7.53 5.78 3.87
N ARG A 69 8.32 6.65 4.51
CA ARG A 69 7.84 7.92 5.07
C ARG A 69 7.47 8.91 3.98
N LEU A 70 8.24 8.97 2.89
CA LEU A 70 7.88 9.75 1.71
C LEU A 70 6.51 9.35 1.16
N ALA A 71 6.26 8.06 1.01
CA ALA A 71 4.98 7.56 0.52
C ALA A 71 3.80 7.92 1.43
N ARG A 72 3.96 7.73 2.75
CA ARG A 72 2.95 8.14 3.74
C ARG A 72 2.68 9.65 3.69
N LEU A 73 3.73 10.47 3.61
CA LEU A 73 3.62 11.93 3.51
C LEU A 73 2.88 12.38 2.23
N ALA A 74 3.14 11.68 1.13
CA ALA A 74 2.53 11.96 -0.16
C ALA A 74 1.11 11.36 -0.31
N GLN A 75 0.65 10.57 0.68
CA GLN A 75 -0.53 9.70 0.54
C GLN A 75 -0.49 8.93 -0.77
N ALA A 76 0.63 8.23 -0.98
CA ALA A 76 0.93 7.51 -2.21
C ALA A 76 0.90 6.00 -1.98
N PRO A 77 0.36 5.21 -2.93
CA PRO A 77 0.51 3.77 -2.94
C PRO A 77 1.99 3.39 -2.92
N PHE A 78 2.36 2.41 -2.10
CA PHE A 78 3.75 2.03 -1.89
C PHE A 78 3.90 0.53 -1.79
N ILE A 79 4.88 -0.02 -2.53
CA ILE A 79 5.29 -1.41 -2.43
C ILE A 79 6.80 -1.52 -2.25
N LYS A 80 7.24 -2.42 -1.37
CA LYS A 80 8.64 -2.84 -1.24
C LYS A 80 8.80 -4.20 -1.92
N VAL A 81 9.72 -4.30 -2.87
CA VAL A 81 10.09 -5.57 -3.51
C VAL A 81 11.60 -5.76 -3.43
N GLU A 82 12.05 -7.00 -3.23
CA GLU A 82 13.46 -7.36 -3.26
C GLU A 82 13.82 -7.86 -4.66
N ALA A 83 14.86 -7.29 -5.27
CA ALA A 83 15.23 -7.60 -6.66
C ALA A 83 15.66 -9.07 -6.85
N THR A 84 16.20 -9.69 -5.81
CA THR A 84 16.63 -11.10 -5.81
C THR A 84 15.49 -12.09 -6.02
N LYS A 85 14.25 -11.71 -5.67
CA LYS A 85 13.05 -12.55 -5.85
C LYS A 85 12.78 -12.94 -7.30
N PHE A 86 13.33 -12.20 -8.25
CA PHE A 86 13.17 -12.46 -9.68
C PHE A 86 14.32 -13.31 -10.27
N THR A 87 15.36 -13.62 -9.48
CA THR A 87 16.54 -14.40 -9.93
C THR A 87 16.52 -15.87 -9.50
N GLU A 88 15.56 -16.29 -8.67
CA GLU A 88 15.55 -17.65 -8.09
C GLU A 88 15.09 -18.69 -9.12
N VAL A 89 15.99 -19.64 -9.43
CA VAL A 89 15.76 -20.77 -10.35
C VAL A 89 14.65 -21.65 -9.77
N GLY A 90 13.43 -21.51 -10.29
CA GLY A 90 12.28 -22.32 -9.88
C GLY A 90 10.98 -21.56 -9.68
N TYR A 91 10.97 -20.23 -9.75
CA TYR A 91 9.72 -19.47 -9.67
C TYR A 91 9.07 -19.28 -11.05
N VAL A 92 8.50 -20.38 -11.58
CA VAL A 92 7.57 -20.33 -12.71
C VAL A 92 6.37 -19.47 -12.30
N GLY A 93 6.33 -18.19 -12.69
CA GLY A 93 5.12 -17.35 -12.58
C GLY A 93 5.17 -16.09 -11.71
N ARG A 94 6.33 -15.58 -11.27
CA ARG A 94 6.42 -14.20 -10.77
C ARG A 94 7.15 -13.30 -11.76
N ASP A 95 6.36 -12.93 -12.77
CA ASP A 95 6.56 -11.80 -13.65
C ASP A 95 6.83 -10.51 -12.83
N VAL A 96 7.82 -9.73 -13.26
CA VAL A 96 8.15 -8.42 -12.64
C VAL A 96 6.94 -7.50 -12.57
N GLU A 97 5.97 -7.65 -13.48
CA GLU A 97 4.69 -6.92 -13.46
C GLU A 97 3.87 -7.15 -12.18
N GLN A 98 4.12 -8.25 -11.44
CA GLN A 98 3.44 -8.52 -10.17
C GLN A 98 3.62 -7.36 -9.18
N MET A 99 4.75 -6.64 -9.22
CA MET A 99 4.95 -5.47 -8.36
C MET A 99 3.92 -4.37 -8.62
N ILE A 100 3.49 -4.21 -9.87
CA ILE A 100 2.48 -3.22 -10.25
C ILE A 100 1.09 -3.70 -9.84
N ARG A 101 0.80 -5.00 -9.99
CA ARG A 101 -0.45 -5.60 -9.50
C ARG A 101 -0.60 -5.43 -7.99
N ASP A 102 0.46 -5.70 -7.23
CA ASP A 102 0.49 -5.50 -5.77
C ASP A 102 0.38 -4.02 -5.39
N LEU A 103 0.97 -3.12 -6.18
CA LEU A 103 0.85 -1.67 -5.99
C LEU A 103 -0.58 -1.19 -6.20
N VAL A 104 -1.32 -1.78 -7.14
CA VAL A 104 -2.76 -1.49 -7.35
C VAL A 104 -3.59 -1.91 -6.15
N GLU A 105 -3.34 -3.09 -5.57
CA GLU A 105 -4.02 -3.52 -4.35
C GLU A 105 -3.73 -2.58 -3.17
N ALA A 106 -2.50 -2.11 -3.04
CA ALA A 106 -2.13 -1.08 -2.07
C ALA A 106 -2.84 0.26 -2.35
N GLY A 107 -3.03 0.63 -3.62
CA GLY A 107 -3.77 1.82 -4.03
C GLY A 107 -5.26 1.74 -3.71
N ILE A 108 -5.91 0.59 -3.97
CA ILE A 108 -7.31 0.35 -3.63
C ILE A 108 -7.51 0.45 -2.13
N SER A 109 -6.62 -0.15 -1.34
CA SER A 109 -6.67 -0.07 0.12
C SER A 109 -6.57 1.37 0.62
N LEU A 110 -5.66 2.16 0.03
CA LEU A 110 -5.46 3.58 0.36
C LEU A 110 -6.69 4.44 0.02
N VAL A 111 -7.25 4.27 -1.19
CA VAL A 111 -8.45 5.02 -1.63
C VAL A 111 -9.65 4.62 -0.78
N ARG A 112 -9.84 3.32 -0.53
CA ARG A 112 -10.93 2.83 0.32
C ARG A 112 -10.85 3.44 1.72
N GLU A 113 -9.67 3.49 2.34
CA GLU A 113 -9.49 4.14 3.65
C GLU A 113 -9.87 5.63 3.62
N SER A 114 -9.50 6.35 2.55
CA SER A 114 -9.87 7.76 2.38
C SER A 114 -11.39 7.93 2.23
N ARG A 115 -12.03 7.12 1.37
CA ARG A 115 -13.47 7.18 1.11
C ARG A 115 -14.30 6.79 2.32
N ARG A 116 -13.86 5.81 3.12
CA ARG A 116 -14.52 5.46 4.39
C ARG A 116 -14.61 6.66 5.34
N LYS A 117 -13.57 7.49 5.42
CA LYS A 117 -13.58 8.71 6.24
C LYS A 117 -14.56 9.76 5.72
N GLU A 118 -14.80 9.83 4.42
CA GLU A 118 -15.80 10.74 3.82
C GLU A 118 -17.23 10.34 4.17
N VAL A 119 -17.51 9.04 4.29
CA VAL A 119 -18.84 8.50 4.60
C VAL A 119 -19.06 8.16 6.09
N GLU A 120 -18.05 8.36 6.93
CA GLU A 120 -18.03 7.95 8.34
C GLU A 120 -19.25 8.47 9.12
N ALA A 121 -19.62 9.75 8.95
CA ALA A 121 -20.78 10.33 9.62
C ALA A 121 -22.10 9.63 9.25
N GLN A 122 -22.29 9.27 7.98
CA GLN A 122 -23.48 8.55 7.53
C GLN A 122 -23.45 7.09 7.99
N ALA A 123 -22.28 6.45 7.95
CA ALA A 123 -22.08 5.10 8.44
C ALA A 123 -22.40 4.99 9.94
N HIS A 124 -22.01 5.99 10.73
CA HIS A 124 -22.37 6.08 12.15
C HIS A 124 -23.89 6.10 12.36
N ILE A 125 -24.62 6.91 11.59
CA ILE A 125 -26.08 6.99 11.69
C ILE A 125 -26.73 5.65 11.33
N ASN A 126 -26.26 5.00 10.26
CA ASN A 126 -26.78 3.70 9.84
C ASN A 126 -26.47 2.61 10.88
N ALA A 127 -25.26 2.59 11.43
CA ALA A 127 -24.86 1.66 12.49
C ALA A 127 -25.68 1.88 13.76
N GLU A 128 -25.88 3.13 14.19
CA GLU A 128 -26.75 3.50 15.32
C GLU A 128 -28.18 2.97 15.11
N ASN A 129 -28.72 3.12 13.90
CA ASN A 129 -30.04 2.60 13.55
C ASN A 129 -30.13 1.07 13.65
N ARG A 130 -29.10 0.34 13.19
CA ARG A 130 -29.05 -1.13 13.31
C ARG A 130 -28.99 -1.60 14.76
N VAL A 131 -28.23 -0.90 15.61
CA VAL A 131 -28.20 -1.16 17.05
C VAL A 131 -29.58 -0.91 17.68
N LEU A 132 -30.24 0.19 17.32
CA LEU A 132 -31.60 0.48 17.78
C LEU A 132 -32.61 -0.59 17.33
N ASP A 133 -32.53 -1.05 16.08
CA ASP A 133 -33.38 -2.13 15.56
C ASP A 133 -33.19 -3.42 16.36
N ALA A 134 -31.96 -3.76 16.74
CA ALA A 134 -31.68 -4.92 17.56
C ALA A 134 -32.17 -4.77 19.01
N LEU A 135 -32.19 -3.55 19.56
CA LEU A 135 -32.60 -3.27 20.94
C LEU A 135 -34.12 -3.18 21.14
N VAL A 136 -34.83 -2.52 20.22
CA VAL A 136 -36.27 -2.23 20.37
C VAL A 136 -37.14 -2.88 19.31
N GLY A 137 -36.54 -3.51 18.29
CA GLY A 137 -37.23 -4.05 17.13
C GLY A 137 -37.47 -3.00 16.04
N ALA A 138 -37.43 -3.44 14.78
CA ALA A 138 -37.61 -2.58 13.60
C ALA A 138 -38.97 -1.85 13.55
N ASN A 139 -40.01 -2.44 14.16
CA ASN A 139 -41.39 -1.90 14.18
C ASN A 139 -41.72 -1.12 15.48
N SER A 140 -40.70 -0.70 16.24
CA SER A 140 -40.90 0.08 17.47
C SER A 140 -41.53 1.45 17.17
N SER A 141 -42.29 1.98 18.14
CA SER A 141 -42.88 3.31 18.02
C SER A 141 -41.79 4.40 17.98
N ALA A 142 -42.05 5.50 17.30
CA ALA A 142 -41.10 6.62 17.18
C ALA A 142 -40.67 7.16 18.56
N ALA A 143 -41.59 7.22 19.52
CA ALA A 143 -41.30 7.66 20.88
C ALA A 143 -40.36 6.70 21.63
N THR A 144 -40.58 5.39 21.52
CA THR A 144 -39.68 4.39 22.11
C THR A 144 -38.29 4.48 21.47
N ARG A 145 -38.23 4.57 20.13
CA ARG A 145 -36.97 4.66 19.39
C ARG A 145 -36.16 5.88 19.79
N GLU A 146 -36.79 7.05 19.89
CA GLU A 146 -36.11 8.29 20.29
C GLU A 146 -35.59 8.21 21.74
N SER A 147 -36.37 7.61 22.65
CA SER A 147 -35.93 7.43 24.04
C SER A 147 -34.70 6.51 24.15
N PHE A 148 -34.66 5.42 23.37
CA PHE A 148 -33.52 4.50 23.36
C PHE A 148 -32.32 5.09 22.62
N LYS A 149 -32.55 5.89 21.59
CA LYS A 149 -31.52 6.65 20.90
C LYS A 149 -30.76 7.58 21.84
N LYS A 150 -31.51 8.30 22.69
CA LYS A 150 -30.91 9.15 23.72
C LYS A 150 -30.07 8.32 24.71
N LYS A 151 -30.63 7.23 25.25
CA LYS A 151 -29.91 6.33 26.17
C LYS A 151 -28.66 5.68 25.56
N LEU A 152 -28.71 5.35 24.27
CA LEU A 152 -27.58 4.81 23.53
C LEU A 152 -26.45 5.84 23.42
N ARG A 153 -26.78 7.08 23.07
CA ARG A 153 -25.81 8.19 22.98
C ARG A 153 -25.24 8.60 24.35
N ASP A 154 -26.05 8.45 25.39
CA ASP A 154 -25.65 8.71 26.79
C ASP A 154 -24.79 7.55 27.37
N GLY A 155 -24.57 6.46 26.61
CA GLY A 155 -23.74 5.32 27.02
C GLY A 155 -24.40 4.37 28.02
N GLU A 156 -25.70 4.53 28.31
CA GLU A 156 -26.42 3.75 29.32
C GLU A 156 -26.66 2.29 28.90
N LEU A 157 -26.43 1.96 27.62
CA LEU A 157 -26.75 0.67 27.01
C LEU A 157 -25.53 -0.14 26.59
N ASP A 158 -24.31 0.36 26.82
CA ASP A 158 -23.04 -0.20 26.35
C ASP A 158 -22.86 -1.69 26.66
N ASP A 159 -23.23 -2.10 27.87
CA ASP A 159 -23.07 -3.48 28.36
C ASP A 159 -24.20 -4.42 27.96
N LYS A 160 -25.26 -3.92 27.30
CA LYS A 160 -26.35 -4.79 26.84
C LYS A 160 -25.89 -5.65 25.68
N GLU A 161 -26.30 -6.91 25.69
CA GLU A 161 -26.08 -7.80 24.57
C GLU A 161 -27.18 -7.64 23.52
N ILE A 162 -26.76 -7.59 22.26
CA ILE A 162 -27.62 -7.52 21.09
C ILE A 162 -27.20 -8.61 20.10
N GLU A 163 -28.17 -9.05 19.30
CA GLU A 163 -27.91 -9.93 18.17
C GLU A 163 -27.99 -9.09 16.90
N VAL A 164 -26.88 -9.03 16.17
CA VAL A 164 -26.78 -8.28 14.92
C VAL A 164 -26.32 -9.22 13.82
N GLU A 165 -26.99 -9.17 12.67
CA GLU A 165 -26.47 -9.78 11.45
C GLU A 165 -25.23 -9.00 11.03
N VAL A 166 -24.12 -9.67 10.77
CA VAL A 166 -22.90 -9.06 10.24
C VAL A 166 -22.43 -9.84 9.03
N ALA A 167 -21.67 -9.20 8.13
CA ALA A 167 -21.09 -9.87 6.99
C ALA A 167 -20.26 -11.09 7.43
N ASP A 168 -20.50 -12.24 6.82
CA ASP A 168 -19.74 -13.46 7.08
C ASP A 168 -18.43 -13.42 6.29
N THR A 169 -17.38 -12.93 6.95
CA THR A 169 -16.00 -12.95 6.43
C THR A 169 -15.26 -14.27 6.73
N GLY A 170 -15.97 -15.29 7.24
CA GLY A 170 -15.44 -16.62 7.47
C GLY A 170 -15.10 -17.31 6.14
N GLY A 171 -13.80 -17.55 5.93
CA GLY A 171 -13.23 -17.97 4.66
C GLY A 171 -13.59 -19.39 4.20
N ALA A 172 -13.22 -19.63 2.94
CA ALA A 172 -13.09 -20.90 2.23
C ALA A 172 -14.15 -21.96 2.58
N MET A 173 -15.07 -22.19 1.64
CA MET A 173 -15.84 -23.43 1.60
C MET A 173 -14.90 -24.62 1.90
N PRO A 174 -15.29 -25.57 2.78
CA PRO A 174 -14.53 -26.80 2.97
C PRO A 174 -14.24 -27.37 1.59
N SER A 175 -12.98 -27.69 1.31
CA SER A 175 -12.61 -28.37 0.07
C SER A 175 -13.47 -29.61 -0.03
N PHE A 176 -14.42 -29.61 -0.96
CA PHE A 176 -15.29 -30.73 -1.21
C PHE A 176 -14.43 -31.80 -1.90
N ASP A 177 -13.84 -32.71 -1.10
CA ASP A 177 -13.12 -33.85 -1.65
C ASP A 177 -14.14 -34.78 -2.31
N ILE A 178 -14.23 -34.72 -3.64
CA ILE A 178 -14.94 -35.70 -4.45
C ILE A 178 -14.09 -36.98 -4.45
N PRO A 179 -14.57 -38.10 -3.86
CA PRO A 179 -13.82 -39.33 -3.87
C PRO A 179 -13.64 -39.83 -5.31
N GLY A 180 -12.40 -39.92 -5.79
CA GLY A 180 -12.06 -40.55 -7.07
C GLY A 180 -11.40 -39.66 -8.14
N MET A 181 -11.16 -38.37 -7.90
CA MET A 181 -10.40 -37.52 -8.84
C MET A 181 -9.25 -36.76 -8.17
N PRO A 182 -7.98 -37.16 -8.38
CA PRO A 182 -6.83 -36.38 -7.95
C PRO A 182 -6.62 -35.19 -8.89
N GLY A 183 -6.69 -33.95 -8.37
CA GLY A 183 -6.11 -32.77 -9.05
C GLY A 183 -7.05 -31.64 -9.51
N SER A 184 -8.35 -31.64 -9.17
CA SER A 184 -9.29 -30.60 -9.64
C SER A 184 -9.44 -29.36 -8.75
N SER A 185 -8.58 -29.16 -7.75
CA SER A 185 -8.72 -28.12 -6.71
C SER A 185 -8.41 -26.68 -7.15
N VAL A 186 -7.82 -26.46 -8.33
CA VAL A 186 -7.35 -25.12 -8.75
C VAL A 186 -8.46 -24.25 -9.36
N GLY A 187 -9.58 -24.84 -9.79
CA GLY A 187 -10.68 -24.12 -10.47
C GLY A 187 -11.82 -23.60 -9.60
N MET A 188 -11.94 -24.05 -8.34
CA MET A 188 -13.11 -23.74 -7.49
C MET A 188 -13.01 -22.44 -6.68
N VAL A 189 -11.79 -21.90 -6.49
CA VAL A 189 -11.60 -20.66 -5.70
C VAL A 189 -12.24 -19.45 -6.40
N ASN A 190 -12.00 -19.28 -7.71
CA ASN A 190 -12.60 -18.18 -8.49
C ASN A 190 -14.12 -18.31 -8.67
N LEU A 191 -14.64 -19.55 -8.69
CA LEU A 191 -16.09 -19.77 -8.82
C LEU A 191 -16.83 -19.40 -7.52
N SER A 192 -16.20 -19.59 -6.37
CA SER A 192 -16.78 -19.23 -5.06
C SER A 192 -16.93 -17.72 -4.85
N ASP A 193 -15.94 -16.92 -5.26
CA ASP A 193 -16.01 -15.45 -5.21
C ASP A 193 -17.06 -14.90 -6.20
N MET A 194 -17.20 -15.53 -7.38
CA MET A 194 -18.26 -15.18 -8.33
C MET A 194 -19.66 -15.57 -7.83
N PHE A 195 -19.81 -16.72 -7.15
CA PHE A 195 -21.09 -17.16 -6.57
C PHE A 195 -21.52 -16.29 -5.39
N GLY A 196 -20.56 -15.84 -4.56
CA GLY A 196 -20.82 -14.92 -3.44
C GLY A 196 -21.30 -13.55 -3.89
N LYS A 197 -20.85 -13.05 -5.05
CA LYS A 197 -21.35 -11.79 -5.64
C LYS A 197 -22.75 -11.91 -6.25
N ALA A 198 -23.15 -13.09 -6.74
CA ALA A 198 -24.44 -13.31 -7.39
C ALA A 198 -25.60 -13.58 -6.42
N PHE A 199 -25.33 -14.12 -5.22
CA PHE A 199 -26.36 -14.47 -4.22
C PHE A 199 -26.46 -13.49 -3.04
N GLY A 200 -25.74 -12.37 -3.10
CA GLY A 200 -25.63 -11.42 -2.01
C GLY A 200 -24.59 -11.85 -0.97
N GLN A 201 -24.02 -10.88 -0.26
CA GLN A 201 -23.12 -11.15 0.86
C GLN A 201 -23.85 -12.01 1.90
N ARG A 202 -23.30 -13.19 2.20
CA ARG A 202 -23.78 -14.02 3.31
C ARG A 202 -23.62 -13.22 4.60
N THR A 203 -24.70 -13.07 5.37
CA THR A 203 -24.68 -12.52 6.71
C THR A 203 -24.76 -13.66 7.72
N LYS A 204 -24.16 -13.45 8.90
CA LYS A 204 -24.32 -14.32 10.06
C LYS A 204 -24.71 -13.50 11.28
N THR A 205 -25.63 -14.03 12.06
CA THR A 205 -26.00 -13.42 13.34
C THR A 205 -24.88 -13.61 14.34
N LYS A 206 -24.37 -12.52 14.91
CA LYS A 206 -23.44 -12.53 16.03
C LYS A 206 -24.08 -11.85 17.23
N ARG A 207 -23.90 -12.46 18.40
CA ARG A 207 -24.22 -11.86 19.69
C ARG A 207 -23.01 -11.05 20.18
N LEU A 208 -23.21 -9.76 20.40
CA LEU A 208 -22.18 -8.79 20.77
C LEU A 208 -22.75 -7.83 21.82
N THR A 209 -21.90 -7.18 22.60
CA THR A 209 -22.34 -6.02 23.40
C THR A 209 -22.57 -4.82 22.49
N VAL A 210 -23.48 -3.92 22.86
CA VAL A 210 -23.73 -2.65 22.15
C VAL A 210 -22.41 -1.93 21.88
N LYS A 211 -21.57 -1.79 22.91
CA LYS A 211 -20.26 -1.14 22.79
C LYS A 211 -19.35 -1.79 21.75
N SER A 212 -19.23 -3.12 21.77
CA SER A 212 -18.39 -3.85 20.80
C SER A 212 -18.98 -3.88 19.38
N SER A 213 -20.29 -3.67 19.24
CA SER A 213 -20.97 -3.71 17.95
C SER A 213 -20.69 -2.46 17.10
N HIS A 214 -20.43 -1.31 17.74
CA HIS A 214 -20.27 -0.03 17.03
C HIS A 214 -19.18 -0.08 15.96
N ASP A 215 -17.95 -0.43 16.31
CA ASP A 215 -16.83 -0.43 15.36
C ASP A 215 -17.07 -1.41 14.19
N VAL A 216 -17.66 -2.57 14.47
CA VAL A 216 -17.97 -3.59 13.47
C VAL A 216 -19.04 -3.08 12.51
N LEU A 217 -20.13 -2.52 13.03
CA LEU A 217 -21.25 -2.03 12.24
C LEU A 217 -20.87 -0.78 11.45
N ILE A 218 -20.10 0.14 12.03
CA ILE A 218 -19.62 1.34 11.32
C ILE A 218 -18.74 0.93 10.14
N ALA A 219 -17.82 -0.03 10.32
CA ALA A 219 -16.99 -0.50 9.23
C ALA A 219 -17.82 -1.13 8.09
N GLU A 220 -18.81 -1.96 8.43
CA GLU A 220 -19.67 -2.61 7.45
C GLU A 220 -20.58 -1.61 6.72
N GLU A 221 -21.20 -0.68 7.45
CA GLU A 221 -22.02 0.38 6.86
C GLU A 221 -21.19 1.34 6.00
N SER A 222 -19.95 1.61 6.40
CA SER A 222 -19.03 2.39 5.58
C SER A 222 -18.78 1.70 4.25
N ASP A 223 -18.51 0.39 4.26
CA ASP A 223 -18.26 -0.38 3.04
C ASP A 223 -19.48 -0.44 2.11
N LYS A 224 -20.70 -0.52 2.65
CA LYS A 224 -21.94 -0.50 1.85
C LYS A 224 -22.16 0.84 1.15
N LEU A 225 -21.65 1.93 1.72
CA LEU A 225 -21.79 3.28 1.16
C LEU A 225 -20.76 3.58 0.07
N LEU A 226 -19.78 2.70 -0.16
CA LEU A 226 -18.77 2.90 -1.18
C LEU A 226 -19.22 2.35 -2.54
N ASP A 227 -18.95 3.13 -3.59
CA ASP A 227 -18.99 2.66 -4.97
C ASP A 227 -17.66 1.99 -5.31
N GLU A 228 -17.67 0.66 -5.42
CA GLU A 228 -16.48 -0.14 -5.69
C GLU A 228 -15.85 0.17 -7.06
N ASP A 229 -16.65 0.48 -8.08
CA ASP A 229 -16.15 0.82 -9.41
C ASP A 229 -15.45 2.19 -9.37
N GLN A 230 -16.02 3.14 -8.64
CA GLN A 230 -15.38 4.45 -8.41
C GLN A 230 -14.07 4.32 -7.63
N VAL A 231 -14.04 3.49 -6.57
CA VAL A 231 -12.84 3.22 -5.78
C VAL A 231 -11.74 2.62 -6.66
N ILE A 232 -12.06 1.64 -7.51
CA ILE A 232 -11.10 1.01 -8.42
C ILE A 232 -10.55 2.03 -9.42
N HIS A 233 -11.42 2.83 -10.04
CA HIS A 233 -11.02 3.83 -11.02
C HIS A 233 -10.07 4.88 -10.40
N GLU A 234 -10.42 5.41 -9.22
CA GLU A 234 -9.58 6.37 -8.50
C GLU A 234 -8.26 5.74 -8.00
N ALA A 235 -8.28 4.47 -7.61
CA ALA A 235 -7.08 3.74 -7.23
C ALA A 235 -6.11 3.59 -8.40
N ILE A 236 -6.60 3.26 -9.61
CA ILE A 236 -5.78 3.20 -10.82
C ILE A 236 -5.15 4.57 -11.09
N ASP A 237 -5.93 5.66 -11.15
CA ASP A 237 -5.39 7.01 -11.36
C ASP A 237 -4.33 7.38 -10.30
N THR A 238 -4.60 7.02 -9.04
CA THR A 238 -3.68 7.26 -7.92
C THR A 238 -2.38 6.46 -8.07
N VAL A 239 -2.44 5.21 -8.52
CA VAL A 239 -1.26 4.38 -8.77
C VAL A 239 -0.45 4.94 -9.93
N GLU A 240 -1.08 5.25 -11.07
CA GLU A 240 -0.41 5.79 -12.25
C GLU A 240 0.29 7.11 -11.94
N ASN A 241 -0.37 8.02 -11.21
CA ASN A 241 0.17 9.37 -10.98
C ASN A 241 1.00 9.51 -9.71
N ASN A 242 0.71 8.70 -8.69
CA ASN A 242 1.24 8.87 -7.34
C ASN A 242 1.94 7.61 -6.81
N GLY A 243 1.89 6.47 -7.50
CA GLY A 243 2.53 5.23 -7.07
C GLY A 243 4.04 5.36 -6.84
N ILE A 244 4.54 4.61 -5.86
CA ILE A 244 5.96 4.52 -5.52
C ILE A 244 6.35 3.05 -5.38
N VAL A 245 7.34 2.62 -6.16
CA VAL A 245 7.93 1.28 -6.07
C VAL A 245 9.32 1.40 -5.46
N PHE A 246 9.56 0.68 -4.38
CA PHE A 246 10.89 0.57 -3.77
C PHE A 246 11.51 -0.79 -4.12
N LEU A 247 12.56 -0.77 -4.94
CA LEU A 247 13.34 -1.93 -5.35
C LEU A 247 14.57 -2.06 -4.46
N ASP A 248 14.51 -2.98 -3.50
CA ASP A 248 15.61 -3.26 -2.59
C ASP A 248 16.61 -4.26 -3.19
N GLU A 249 17.86 -4.16 -2.75
CA GLU A 249 18.95 -5.05 -3.15
C GLU A 249 19.21 -5.13 -4.67
N ILE A 250 19.06 -4.01 -5.39
CA ILE A 250 19.31 -3.96 -6.85
C ILE A 250 20.77 -4.29 -7.20
N ASP A 251 21.71 -4.11 -6.27
CA ASP A 251 23.11 -4.48 -6.45
C ASP A 251 23.32 -6.00 -6.56
N LYS A 252 22.35 -6.81 -6.13
CA LYS A 252 22.43 -8.28 -6.23
C LYS A 252 22.11 -8.83 -7.61
N ILE A 253 21.45 -8.04 -8.45
CA ILE A 253 21.13 -8.38 -9.84
C ILE A 253 22.11 -7.78 -10.86
N CYS A 254 23.18 -7.12 -10.40
CA CYS A 254 24.30 -6.71 -11.26
C CYS A 254 25.10 -7.94 -11.73
N ALA A 255 25.61 -7.87 -12.96
CA ALA A 255 26.54 -8.87 -13.48
C ALA A 255 27.84 -8.83 -12.66
N ARG A 256 28.40 -10.00 -12.33
CA ARG A 256 29.72 -10.04 -11.68
C ARG A 256 30.78 -10.17 -12.75
N ALA A 257 31.70 -9.19 -12.83
CA ALA A 257 32.74 -9.11 -13.85
C ALA A 257 33.65 -10.35 -14.02
N GLU A 258 33.59 -11.35 -13.13
CA GLU A 258 34.52 -12.49 -13.10
C GLU A 258 33.89 -13.88 -13.33
N ARG A 259 32.56 -14.04 -13.53
CA ARG A 259 31.94 -15.40 -13.66
C ARG A 259 30.94 -15.55 -14.81
N GLN A 260 31.47 -15.97 -15.95
CA GLN A 260 30.78 -16.19 -17.24
C GLN A 260 29.66 -17.26 -17.27
N GLY A 261 29.24 -17.83 -16.14
CA GLY A 261 28.38 -19.04 -16.10
C GLY A 261 27.00 -18.91 -15.43
N GLY A 262 26.66 -17.76 -14.83
CA GLY A 262 25.37 -17.57 -14.11
C GLY A 262 24.74 -16.19 -14.23
N ASP A 263 25.33 -15.30 -15.04
CA ASP A 263 24.94 -13.89 -15.10
C ASP A 263 23.72 -13.61 -16.01
N VAL A 264 23.37 -14.53 -16.93
CA VAL A 264 22.24 -14.37 -17.86
C VAL A 264 20.91 -14.16 -17.12
N SER A 265 20.71 -14.85 -15.99
CA SER A 265 19.48 -14.70 -15.20
C SER A 265 19.40 -13.36 -14.48
N ARG A 266 20.53 -12.80 -14.03
CA ARG A 266 20.56 -11.52 -13.30
C ARG A 266 20.39 -10.32 -14.22
N GLU A 267 21.05 -10.34 -15.37
CA GLU A 267 20.82 -9.33 -16.41
C GLU A 267 19.40 -9.44 -16.98
N GLY A 268 18.85 -10.65 -17.10
CA GLY A 268 17.45 -10.88 -17.48
C GLY A 268 16.48 -10.09 -16.61
N VAL A 269 16.63 -10.15 -15.28
CA VAL A 269 15.79 -9.37 -14.35
C VAL A 269 15.92 -7.86 -14.61
N GLN A 270 17.12 -7.35 -14.86
CA GLN A 270 17.28 -5.93 -15.19
C GLN A 270 16.54 -5.56 -16.47
N ARG A 271 16.60 -6.42 -17.50
CA ARG A 271 15.87 -6.20 -18.77
C ARG A 271 14.36 -6.26 -18.58
N ASP A 272 13.87 -7.18 -17.76
CA ASP A 272 12.44 -7.29 -17.46
C ASP A 272 11.94 -6.06 -16.69
N LEU A 273 12.76 -5.47 -15.81
CA LEU A 273 12.42 -4.25 -15.08
C LEU A 273 12.39 -2.99 -15.97
N LEU A 274 13.11 -2.98 -17.10
CA LEU A 274 13.22 -1.80 -17.96
C LEU A 274 11.84 -1.30 -18.45
N PRO A 275 10.99 -2.12 -19.11
CA PRO A 275 9.66 -1.68 -19.54
C PRO A 275 8.84 -1.00 -18.45
N LEU A 276 8.90 -1.50 -17.22
CA LEU A 276 8.17 -0.92 -16.09
C LEU A 276 8.66 0.48 -15.73
N ILE A 277 9.97 0.71 -15.77
CA ILE A 277 10.58 2.00 -15.44
C ILE A 277 10.49 2.99 -16.61
N GLU A 278 10.52 2.49 -17.85
CA GLU A 278 10.40 3.31 -19.07
C GLU A 278 8.98 3.78 -19.33
N GLY A 279 7.98 2.98 -18.91
CA GLY A 279 6.58 3.22 -19.19
C GLY A 279 6.02 2.07 -20.03
N THR A 280 5.16 1.27 -19.43
CA THR A 280 4.41 0.21 -20.12
C THR A 280 3.00 0.13 -19.53
N THR A 281 2.14 -0.63 -20.18
CA THR A 281 0.81 -0.95 -19.67
C THR A 281 0.81 -2.36 -19.08
N VAL A 282 0.55 -2.45 -17.78
CA VAL A 282 0.42 -3.72 -17.06
C VAL A 282 -1.06 -4.07 -16.93
N SER A 283 -1.41 -5.29 -17.30
CA SER A 283 -2.77 -5.80 -17.10
C SER A 283 -2.96 -6.31 -15.67
N THR A 284 -4.01 -5.85 -15.02
CA THR A 284 -4.41 -6.30 -13.68
C THR A 284 -5.85 -6.78 -13.69
N LYS A 285 -6.27 -7.51 -12.65
CA LYS A 285 -7.68 -7.92 -12.48
C LYS A 285 -8.65 -6.74 -12.30
N TYR A 286 -8.13 -5.54 -12.09
CA TYR A 286 -8.90 -4.30 -11.89
C TYR A 286 -8.92 -3.40 -13.14
N GLY A 287 -8.16 -3.76 -14.18
CA GLY A 287 -7.96 -2.93 -15.36
C GLY A 287 -6.49 -2.79 -15.74
N ALA A 288 -6.26 -2.08 -16.84
CA ALA A 288 -4.93 -1.75 -17.33
C ALA A 288 -4.34 -0.57 -16.54
N VAL A 289 -3.05 -0.63 -16.21
CA VAL A 289 -2.34 0.41 -15.46
C VAL A 289 -1.07 0.81 -16.19
N LYS A 290 -0.90 2.11 -16.42
CA LYS A 290 0.29 2.71 -17.04
C LYS A 290 1.36 3.05 -16.02
N THR A 291 2.60 2.65 -16.29
CA THR A 291 3.71 2.83 -15.34
C THR A 291 4.52 4.11 -15.54
N ASP A 292 4.23 4.90 -16.58
CA ASP A 292 4.98 6.07 -17.06
C ASP A 292 5.32 7.10 -15.97
N HIS A 293 4.46 7.21 -14.95
CA HIS A 293 4.56 8.23 -13.92
C HIS A 293 4.73 7.69 -12.49
N ILE A 294 4.93 6.37 -12.38
CA ILE A 294 5.31 5.70 -11.13
C ILE A 294 6.75 6.10 -10.78
N LEU A 295 6.97 6.45 -9.51
CA LEU A 295 8.32 6.77 -9.02
C LEU A 295 9.00 5.48 -8.58
N PHE A 296 10.14 5.15 -9.20
CA PHE A 296 10.98 4.06 -8.77
C PHE A 296 12.11 4.57 -7.85
N ILE A 297 12.27 3.92 -6.71
CA ILE A 297 13.39 4.13 -5.79
C ILE A 297 14.11 2.80 -5.65
N ALA A 298 15.26 2.70 -6.32
CA ALA A 298 16.15 1.57 -6.20
C ALA A 298 17.13 1.76 -5.03
N SER A 299 17.53 0.66 -4.41
CA SER A 299 18.33 0.61 -3.19
C SER A 299 19.34 -0.51 -3.29
N GLY A 300 20.59 -0.24 -2.91
CA GLY A 300 21.64 -1.26 -2.89
C GLY A 300 22.77 -0.89 -1.95
N ALA A 301 23.48 -1.91 -1.46
CA ALA A 301 24.67 -1.72 -0.64
C ALA A 301 25.91 -1.46 -1.49
N PHE A 302 25.99 -2.08 -2.67
CA PHE A 302 27.09 -1.93 -3.63
C PHE A 302 28.45 -2.27 -3.00
N HIS A 303 28.49 -3.29 -2.14
CA HIS A 303 29.74 -3.80 -1.55
C HIS A 303 30.58 -4.62 -2.53
N VAL A 304 29.92 -5.36 -3.42
CA VAL A 304 30.55 -6.32 -4.36
C VAL A 304 30.29 -5.97 -5.84
N ALA A 305 29.51 -4.93 -6.07
CA ALA A 305 29.17 -4.39 -7.38
C ALA A 305 29.17 -2.87 -7.28
N LYS A 306 29.33 -2.19 -8.41
CA LYS A 306 29.24 -0.73 -8.52
C LYS A 306 27.96 -0.36 -9.27
N PRO A 307 27.41 0.85 -9.07
CA PRO A 307 26.30 1.33 -9.88
C PRO A 307 26.56 1.30 -11.40
N ALA A 308 27.84 1.34 -11.80
CA ALA A 308 28.25 1.22 -13.21
C ALA A 308 28.09 -0.20 -13.78
N ASP A 309 27.90 -1.21 -12.93
CA ASP A 309 27.70 -2.62 -13.33
C ASP A 309 26.22 -2.93 -13.63
N LEU A 310 25.32 -1.95 -13.45
CA LEU A 310 23.95 -2.02 -13.96
C LEU A 310 23.95 -1.83 -15.49
N LEU A 311 22.94 -2.37 -16.17
CA LEU A 311 22.75 -2.14 -17.60
C LEU A 311 22.72 -0.62 -17.92
N PRO A 312 23.40 -0.16 -18.98
CA PRO A 312 23.44 1.26 -19.34
C PRO A 312 22.06 1.92 -19.44
N GLU A 313 21.08 1.19 -19.98
CA GLU A 313 19.69 1.60 -20.10
C GLU A 313 19.08 1.89 -18.73
N LEU A 314 19.28 0.98 -17.77
CA LEU A 314 18.75 1.10 -16.41
C LEU A 314 19.42 2.25 -15.65
N GLN A 315 20.72 2.45 -15.87
CA GLN A 315 21.45 3.60 -15.33
C GLN A 315 20.87 4.94 -15.83
N GLY A 316 20.52 5.03 -17.12
CA GLY A 316 19.88 6.21 -17.71
C GLY A 316 18.52 6.51 -17.09
N ARG A 317 17.81 5.49 -16.63
CA ARG A 317 16.50 5.61 -15.96
C ARG A 317 16.57 5.88 -14.46
N LEU A 318 17.75 5.86 -13.85
CA LEU A 318 18.01 6.17 -12.43
C LEU A 318 18.89 7.44 -12.28
N PRO A 319 18.41 8.63 -12.71
CA PRO A 319 19.24 9.83 -12.81
C PRO A 319 19.64 10.43 -11.47
N ILE A 320 18.83 10.25 -10.42
CA ILE A 320 19.15 10.76 -9.08
C ILE A 320 19.91 9.69 -8.33
N ARG A 321 21.22 9.89 -8.14
CA ARG A 321 22.06 9.01 -7.32
C ARG A 321 22.35 9.68 -6.00
N VAL A 322 22.14 8.97 -4.89
CA VAL A 322 22.39 9.50 -3.56
C VAL A 322 23.00 8.47 -2.64
N GLU A 323 24.05 8.88 -1.94
CA GLU A 323 24.75 8.04 -0.98
C GLU A 323 24.22 8.30 0.44
N LEU A 324 24.02 7.22 1.18
CA LEU A 324 23.63 7.23 2.59
C LEU A 324 24.83 6.76 3.41
N ARG A 325 25.23 7.60 4.36
CA ARG A 325 26.38 7.32 5.23
C ARG A 325 26.03 6.27 6.27
N ALA A 326 27.05 5.53 6.72
CA ALA A 326 26.93 4.71 7.92
C ALA A 326 26.54 5.56 9.13
N LEU A 327 25.76 4.96 10.04
CA LEU A 327 25.35 5.57 11.30
C LEU A 327 26.48 5.45 12.32
N ASN A 328 26.71 6.50 13.09
CA ASN A 328 27.66 6.49 14.19
C ASN A 328 26.97 6.32 15.55
N LYS A 329 27.76 6.26 16.62
CA LYS A 329 27.26 6.11 17.99
C LYS A 329 26.25 7.21 18.39
N ASP A 330 26.52 8.44 17.98
CA ASP A 330 25.63 9.57 18.28
C ASP A 330 24.31 9.44 17.51
N ASP A 331 24.34 9.02 16.24
CA ASP A 331 23.13 8.76 15.48
C ASP A 331 22.27 7.69 16.15
N PHE A 332 22.86 6.59 16.66
CA PHE A 332 22.11 5.57 17.39
C PHE A 332 21.45 6.13 18.66
N ARG A 333 22.16 6.94 19.44
CA ARG A 333 21.59 7.61 20.62
C ARG A 333 20.37 8.44 20.22
N ARG A 334 20.48 9.21 19.14
CA ARG A 334 19.40 10.06 18.62
C ARG A 334 18.22 9.24 18.09
N ILE A 335 18.47 8.14 17.37
CA ILE A 335 17.43 7.23 16.86
C ILE A 335 16.57 6.66 17.99
N LEU A 336 17.17 6.41 19.15
CA LEU A 336 16.45 5.87 20.31
C LEU A 336 15.53 6.89 21.00
N THR A 337 15.76 8.20 20.83
CA THR A 337 15.08 9.25 21.63
C THR A 337 14.32 10.29 20.81
N GLU A 338 14.82 10.68 19.64
CA GLU A 338 14.29 11.81 18.87
C GLU A 338 13.08 11.46 17.98
N PRO A 339 13.10 10.36 17.18
CA PRO A 339 11.97 10.04 16.31
C PRO A 339 10.64 9.99 17.07
N GLN A 340 9.54 10.40 16.42
CA GLN A 340 8.22 10.46 17.05
C GLN A 340 7.82 9.14 17.71
N ALA A 341 8.01 8.04 16.99
CA ALA A 341 7.79 6.68 17.47
C ALA A 341 9.13 5.96 17.70
N SER A 342 10.06 6.60 18.40
CA SER A 342 11.34 5.97 18.78
C SER A 342 11.11 4.75 19.67
N LEU A 343 12.04 3.78 19.64
CA LEU A 343 11.92 2.54 20.43
C LEU A 343 11.69 2.79 21.92
N ILE A 344 12.40 3.74 22.53
CA ILE A 344 12.21 4.04 23.97
C ILE A 344 10.79 4.50 24.26
N LYS A 345 10.22 5.39 23.44
CA LYS A 345 8.83 5.86 23.60
C LYS A 345 7.82 4.70 23.46
N GLN A 346 8.08 3.76 22.56
CA GLN A 346 7.21 2.58 22.38
C GLN A 346 7.27 1.62 23.58
N TYR A 347 8.41 1.49 24.25
CA TYR A 347 8.55 0.65 25.45
C TYR A 347 7.96 1.29 26.71
N VAL A 348 7.79 2.61 26.73
CA VAL A 348 7.26 3.36 27.89
C VAL A 348 5.73 3.49 27.85
N ALA A 349 5.16 3.59 26.64
CA ALA A 349 3.71 3.62 26.42
C ALA A 349 3.10 2.22 26.65
#